data_AF-A0A235CGY4-F1
#
_entry.id   AF-A0A235CGY4-F1
#
_cell.length_a   1.000
_cell.length_b   1.000
_cell.length_c   1.000
_cell.angle_alpha   90.00
_cell.angle_beta   90.00
_cell.angle_gamma   90.00
#
_symmetry.space_group_name_H-M   'P 1'
#
loop_
_entity.id
_entity.type
_entity.pdbx_description
1 polymer ?
#
loop_
_entity_poly.entity_id
_entity_poly.type
_entity_poly.pdbx_seq_one_letter_code
_entity_poly.pdbx_strand_id
1 'polypeptide(L)' 'MSEHEALRKALRWLTEQPCINSSIITEAGRRFDLSPLDEQFLRDYFLNQQHEYITKSVQSDDLKSN' A
#
# COMPACT_ATOMS: atom_id res chain seq x y z
N MET A 1 17.75 -12.00 -14.86
CA MET A 1 17.39 -12.18 -13.45
C MET A 1 16.28 -11.18 -13.17
N SER A 2 15.13 -11.60 -12.66
CA SER A 2 13.91 -10.79 -12.64
C SER A 2 14.03 -9.61 -11.68
N GLU A 3 14.54 -8.48 -12.18
CA GLU A 3 14.85 -7.24 -11.43
C GLU A 3 13.67 -6.64 -10.64
N HIS A 4 12.45 -7.19 -10.74
CA HIS A 4 11.26 -6.64 -10.08
C HIS A 4 10.32 -7.69 -9.46
N GLU A 5 10.75 -8.94 -9.31
CA GLU A 5 9.87 -9.99 -8.75
C GLU A 5 9.61 -9.77 -7.24
N ALA A 6 10.63 -9.31 -6.51
CA ALA A 6 10.51 -8.89 -5.12
C ALA A 6 9.51 -7.74 -4.95
N LEU A 7 9.60 -6.72 -5.81
CA LEU A 7 8.70 -5.56 -5.81
C LEU A 7 7.24 -5.96 -6.06
N ARG A 8 6.96 -6.83 -7.04
CA ARG A 8 5.59 -7.30 -7.30
C ARG A 8 5.01 -8.10 -6.14
N LYS A 9 5.81 -8.97 -5.50
CA LYS A 9 5.37 -9.75 -4.34
C LYS A 9 5.11 -8.84 -3.14
N ALA A 10 5.98 -7.86 -2.91
CA ALA A 10 5.81 -6.85 -1.87
C ALA A 10 4.55 -6.01 -2.13
N LEU A 11 4.34 -5.50 -3.35
CA LEU A 11 3.15 -4.75 -3.73
C LEU A 11 1.86 -5.54 -3.51
N ARG A 12 1.84 -6.80 -3.94
CA ARG A 12 0.66 -7.66 -3.76
C ARG A 12 0.34 -7.87 -2.27
N TRP A 13 1.36 -8.16 -1.47
CA TRP A 13 1.20 -8.32 -0.02
C TRP A 13 0.76 -7.02 0.66
N LEU A 14 1.30 -5.88 0.21
CA LEU A 14 0.93 -4.54 0.67
C LEU A 14 -0.54 -4.23 0.35
N THR A 15 -1.01 -4.52 -0.87
CA THR A 15 -2.42 -4.32 -1.26
C THR A 15 -3.42 -5.21 -0.52
N GLU A 16 -2.97 -6.31 0.07
CA GLU A 16 -3.78 -7.17 0.94
C GLU A 16 -3.92 -6.60 2.37
N GLN A 17 -3.07 -5.63 2.76
CA GLN A 17 -3.16 -4.99 4.05
C GLN A 17 -4.19 -3.85 4.04
N PRO A 18 -5.10 -3.79 5.02
CA PRO A 18 -6.08 -2.70 5.11
C PRO A 18 -5.45 -1.34 5.47
N CYS A 19 -4.26 -1.35 6.08
CA CYS A 19 -3.54 -0.15 6.53
C CYS A 19 -2.07 -0.21 6.11
N ILE A 20 -1.71 0.52 5.05
CA ILE A 20 -0.32 0.60 4.62
C ILE A 20 0.38 1.71 5.39
N ASN A 21 1.24 1.31 6.32
CA ASN A 21 2.08 2.22 7.11
C ASN A 21 3.56 2.02 6.81
N SER A 22 4.36 3.03 7.15
CA SER A 22 5.81 2.99 7.06
C SER A 22 6.44 1.72 7.67
N SER A 23 5.87 1.19 8.76
CA SER A 23 6.32 -0.06 9.37
C SER A 23 6.05 -1.29 8.51
N ILE A 24 4.86 -1.37 7.88
CA ILE A 24 4.48 -2.46 6.98
C ILE A 24 5.33 -2.45 5.70
N ILE A 25 5.65 -1.26 5.18
CA ILE A 25 6.54 -1.12 4.02
C ILE A 25 7.96 -1.60 4.36
N THR A 26 8.47 -1.25 5.55
CA THR A 26 9.78 -1.73 6.03
C THR A 26 9.77 -3.26 6.25
N GLU A 27 8.66 -3.82 6.73
CA GLU A 27 8.49 -5.26 6.92
C GLU A 27 8.44 -6.01 5.57
N ALA A 28 7.72 -5.47 4.58
CA ALA A 28 7.76 -5.97 3.21
C ALA A 28 9.19 -5.91 2.66
N GLY A 29 9.91 -4.82 2.92
CA GLY A 29 11.30 -4.64 2.48
C GLY A 29 12.23 -5.73 2.99
N ARG A 30 12.18 -6.01 4.30
CA ARG A 30 12.96 -7.10 4.90
C ARG A 30 12.51 -8.48 4.47
N ARG A 31 11.22 -8.68 4.21
CA ARG A 31 10.64 -10.00 3.90
C ARG A 31 10.83 -10.41 2.44
N PHE A 32 10.87 -9.44 1.53
CA PHE A 32 11.01 -9.67 0.09
C PHE A 32 12.39 -9.28 -0.47
N ASP A 33 13.30 -8.80 0.38
CA ASP A 33 14.64 -8.33 -0.01
C ASP A 33 14.56 -7.15 -1.00
N LEU A 34 13.75 -6.14 -0.65
CA LEU A 34 13.60 -4.94 -1.47
C LEU A 34 14.85 -4.07 -1.38
N SER A 35 15.22 -3.47 -2.50
CA SER A 35 16.29 -2.48 -2.48
C SER A 35 15.83 -1.23 -1.71
N PRO A 36 16.77 -0.47 -1.11
CA PRO A 36 16.44 0.80 -0.45
C PRO A 36 15.79 1.83 -1.38
N LEU A 37 15.91 1.65 -2.70
CA LEU A 37 15.20 2.43 -3.71
C LEU A 37 13.71 2.05 -3.80
N ASP A 38 13.41 0.74 -3.76
CA ASP A 38 12.04 0.23 -3.78
C ASP A 38 11.28 0.60 -2.50
N GLU A 39 11.92 0.53 -1.33
CA GLU A 39 11.29 0.94 -0.06
C GLU A 39 10.90 2.42 -0.10
N GLN A 40 11.78 3.28 -0.62
CA GLN A 40 11.50 4.70 -0.80
C GLN A 40 10.36 4.93 -1.79
N PHE A 41 10.33 4.20 -2.90
CA PHE A 41 9.23 4.26 -3.86
C PHE A 41 7.90 3.87 -3.23
N LEU A 42 7.86 2.76 -2.46
CA LEU A 42 6.64 2.31 -1.78
C LEU A 42 6.18 3.32 -0.73
N ARG A 43 7.11 3.90 0.03
CA ARG A 43 6.82 4.97 1.00
C ARG A 43 6.19 6.16 0.30
N ASP A 44 6.80 6.68 -0.75
CA ASP A 44 6.28 7.84 -1.49
C ASP A 44 4.92 7.53 -2.14
N TYR A 45 4.82 6.39 -2.83
CA TYR A 45 3.60 5.95 -3.50
C TYR A 45 2.44 5.81 -2.51
N PHE A 46 2.60 5.05 -1.43
CA PHE A 46 1.51 4.81 -0.49
C PHE A 46 1.22 6.01 0.42
N LEU A 47 2.23 6.76 0.88
CA LEU A 47 2.00 7.95 1.71
C LEU A 47 1.31 9.06 0.92
N ASN A 48 1.62 9.23 -0.37
CA ASN A 48 0.90 10.18 -1.23
C ASN A 48 -0.50 9.67 -1.62
N GLN A 49 -0.69 8.36 -1.82
CA GLN A 49 -1.99 7.77 -2.16
C GLN A 49 -2.97 7.71 -0.98
N GLN A 50 -2.51 7.80 0.28
CA GLN A 50 -3.38 7.82 1.47
C GLN A 50 -4.37 9.01 1.48
N HIS A 51 -4.13 10.04 0.67
CA HIS A 51 -5.06 11.15 0.53
C HIS A 51 -6.29 10.83 -0.33
N GLU A 52 -6.25 9.82 -1.20
CA GLU A 52 -7.32 9.57 -2.19
C GLU A 52 -8.18 8.33 -1.95
N TYR A 53 -7.77 7.37 -1.11
CA TYR A 53 -8.56 6.14 -0.92
C TYR A 53 -9.53 6.17 0.27
N ILE A 54 -9.36 7.07 1.25
CA ILE A 54 -10.23 7.17 2.43
C ILE A 54 -11.56 7.89 2.10
N THR A 55 -11.65 8.62 0.98
CA THR A 55 -12.85 9.38 0.62
C THR A 55 -13.90 8.60 -0.16
N LYS A 56 -13.70 7.31 -0.49
CA LYS A 56 -14.70 6.54 -1.27
C LYS A 56 -15.44 5.42 -0.52
N SER A 57 -15.11 5.12 0.73
CA SER A 57 -15.77 4.03 1.47
C SER A 57 -16.69 4.46 2.62
N VAL A 58 -16.86 5.77 2.87
CA VAL A 58 -17.84 6.31 3.83
C VAL A 58 -18.81 7.27 3.13
N GLN A 59 -19.41 6.82 2.02
CA GLN A 59 -20.58 7.50 1.45
C GLN A 59 -21.58 6.48 0.87
N SER A 60 -21.79 5.41 1.62
CA SER A 60 -22.83 4.41 1.38
C SER A 60 -23.56 4.10 2.68
N ASP A 61 -23.89 5.13 3.46
CA ASP A 61 -24.84 5.00 4.55
C ASP A 61 -25.74 6.24 4.57
N ASP A 62 -27.04 5.96 4.65
CA ASP A 62 -28.16 6.88 4.80
C ASP A 62 -28.63 7.69 3.57
N LEU A 63 -29.62 7.12 2.86
CA LEU A 63 -30.85 7.84 2.52
C LEU A 63 -31.97 6.81 2.35
N LYS A 64 -32.46 6.30 3.48
CA LYS A 64 -33.82 5.79 3.59
C LYS A 64 -34.69 6.92 4.15
N SER A 65 -35.45 7.57 3.29
CA SER A 65 -36.67 8.35 3.57
C SER A 65 -37.06 9.04 2.25
N ASN A 66 -38.29 9.03 1.73
CA ASN A 66 -39.61 8.71 2.25
C ASN A 66 -40.54 8.45 1.05
#